data_AF-A0A938AYP6-F1
#
_entry.id   AF-A0A938AYP6-F1
#
_cell.length_a   1.000
_cell.length_b   1.000
_cell.length_c   1.000
_cell.angle_alpha   90.00
_cell.angle_beta   90.00
_cell.angle_gamma   90.00
#
_symmetry.space_group_name_H-M   'P 1'
#
loop_
_entity.id
_entity.type
_entity.pdbx_description
1 polymer ?
#
loop_
_entity_poly.entity_id
_entity_poly.type
_entity_poly.pdbx_seq_one_letter_code
_entity_poly.pdbx_strand_id
1 'polypeptide(L)' 'MGKQKIIKTGHSLAVTVPSFFVRLLGIRPGQDVEVAVEQETGQVICTFSGSKQLPLSQNFIKSRKTKK' A
#
# COMPACT_ATOMS: atom_id res chain seq x y z
N MET A 1 2.24 -10.74 17.10
CA MET A 1 1.78 -9.35 16.83
C MET A 1 2.68 -8.39 17.59
N GLY A 2 3.34 -7.47 16.89
CA GLY A 2 4.23 -6.48 17.53
C GLY A 2 3.48 -5.19 17.86
N LYS A 3 3.79 -4.57 19.00
CA LYS A 3 3.29 -3.23 19.35
C LYS A 3 4.11 -2.19 18.60
N GLN A 4 3.45 -1.19 18.02
CA GLN A 4 4.12 -0.05 17.37
C GLN A 4 4.00 1.19 18.24
N LYS A 5 5.01 2.06 18.16
CA LYS A 5 5.03 3.32 18.89
C LYS A 5 4.22 4.39 18.17
N ILE A 6 3.43 5.14 18.93
CA ILE A 6 2.82 6.39 18.48
C ILE A 6 3.84 7.52 18.69
N ILE A 7 4.08 8.32 17.66
CA ILE A 7 4.99 9.46 17.70
C ILE A 7 4.25 10.76 17.41
N LYS A 8 4.72 11.86 18.00
CA LYS A 8 4.20 13.20 17.73
C LYS A 8 4.72 13.71 16.39
N THR A 9 3.83 14.17 15.52
CA THR A 9 4.15 14.75 14.21
C THR A 9 3.44 16.10 14.09
N GLY A 10 4.16 17.19 14.31
CA GLY A 10 3.58 18.54 14.33
C GLY A 10 2.44 18.67 15.35
N HIS A 11 1.23 18.96 14.87
CA HIS A 11 -0.01 19.04 15.65
C HIS A 11 -0.80 17.72 15.71
N SER A 12 -0.24 16.63 15.22
CA SER A 12 -0.93 15.34 15.08
C SER A 12 -0.10 14.17 15.64
N LEU A 13 -0.68 12.98 15.63
CA LEU A 13 -0.03 11.73 16.01
C LEU A 13 0.14 10.83 14.79
N ALA A 14 1.22 10.06 14.77
CA ALA A 14 1.49 9.09 13.72
C ALA A 14 1.87 7.73 14.33
N VAL A 15 1.48 6.65 13.64
CA VAL A 15 1.87 5.28 13.97
C VAL A 15 2.96 4.85 13.01
N THR A 16 4.00 4.20 13.53
CA THR A 16 5.06 3.67 12.68
C THR A 16 4.55 2.46 11.90
N VAL A 17 4.57 2.55 10.57
CA VAL A 17 4.28 1.43 9.69
C VAL A 17 5.50 0.50 9.62
N PRO A 18 5.36 -0.81 9.89
CA PRO A 18 6.49 -1.73 9.87
C PRO A 18 7.23 -1.75 8.53
N SER A 19 8.57 -1.74 8.57
CA SER A 19 9.40 -1.65 7.35
C SER A 19 9.22 -2.83 6.39
N PHE A 20 8.85 -4.02 6.89
CA PHE A 20 8.56 -5.18 6.04
C PHE A 20 7.29 -4.94 5.20
N PHE A 21 6.26 -4.33 5.79
CA PHE A 21 4.99 -4.05 5.12
C PHE A 21 5.16 -2.95 4.07
N VAL A 22 5.93 -1.91 4.40
CA VAL A 22 6.31 -0.84 3.46
C VAL A 22 7.00 -1.42 2.22
N ARG A 23 7.97 -2.33 2.40
CA ARG A 23 8.68 -3.00 1.30
C ARG A 23 7.78 -3.91 0.49
N LEU A 24 6.95 -4.73 1.16
CA LEU A 24 6.06 -5.69 0.53
C LEU A 24 5.06 -5.00 -0.42
N LEU A 25 4.48 -3.89 0.02
CA LEU A 25 3.47 -3.15 -0.75
C LEU A 25 4.07 -2.04 -1.63
N GLY A 26 5.38 -1.82 -1.58
CA GLY A 26 6.06 -0.76 -2.34
C GLY A 26 5.60 0.66 -1.96
N ILE A 27 5.19 0.86 -0.71
CA ILE A 27 4.68 2.14 -0.20
C ILE A 27 5.80 3.17 -0.20
N ARG A 28 5.50 4.40 -0.63
CA ARG A 28 6.46 5.51 -0.68
C ARG A 28 6.02 6.67 0.23
N PRO A 29 6.96 7.43 0.82
CA PRO A 29 6.64 8.69 1.47
C PRO A 29 5.91 9.63 0.51
N GLY A 30 4.87 10.33 1.01
CA GLY A 30 4.06 11.25 0.21
C GLY A 30 2.95 10.60 -0.61
N GLN A 31 2.76 9.28 -0.51
CA GLN A 31 1.62 8.59 -1.11
C GLN A 31 0.35 8.81 -0.29
N ASP A 32 -0.77 9.04 -0.98
CA ASP A 32 -2.08 9.12 -0.34
C ASP A 32 -2.57 7.75 0.13
N VAL A 33 -3.24 7.74 1.27
CA VAL A 33 -3.77 6.55 1.93
C VAL A 33 -5.22 6.84 2.31
N GLU A 34 -6.11 5.90 2.04
CA GLU A 34 -7.49 5.99 2.50
C GLU A 34 -7.56 5.57 3.97
N VAL A 35 -8.21 6.39 4.80
CA VAL A 35 -8.30 6.18 6.25
C VAL A 35 -9.76 6.15 6.65
N ALA A 36 -10.20 5.02 7.21
CA ALA A 36 -11.50 4.87 7.85
C ALA A 36 -11.33 4.78 9.36
N VAL A 37 -12.16 5.49 10.11
CA VAL A 37 -12.14 5.51 11.58
C VAL A 37 -13.44 4.90 12.09
N GLU A 38 -13.33 3.78 12.79
CA GLU A 38 -14.46 3.15 13.47
C GLU A 38 -14.40 3.53 14.95
N GLN A 39 -15.17 4.56 15.31
CA GLN A 39 -15.09 5.17 16.65
C GLN A 39 -15.55 4.22 17.76
N GLU A 40 -16.55 3.38 17.48
CA GLU A 40 -17.12 2.45 18.45
C GLU A 40 -16.12 1.38 18.89
N THR A 41 -15.24 0.95 17.97
CA THR A 41 -14.23 -0.07 18.23
C THR A 41 -12.85 0.52 18.51
N GLY A 42 -12.68 1.83 18.32
CA GLY A 42 -11.39 2.52 18.44
C GLY A 42 -10.39 2.11 17.35
N GLN A 43 -10.89 1.63 16.20
CA GLN A 43 -10.04 1.15 15.11
C GLN A 43 -9.81 2.22 14.05
N VAL A 44 -8.58 2.23 13.51
CA VAL A 44 -8.21 3.02 12.34
C VAL A 44 -7.76 2.05 11.26
N ILE A 45 -8.48 2.01 10.15
CA ILE A 45 -8.20 1.16 9.01
C ILE A 45 -7.56 2.01 7.93
N CYS A 46 -6.30 1.69 7.60
CA CYS A 46 -5.54 2.36 6.54
C CYS A 46 -5.44 1.45 5.31
N THR A 47 -6.06 1.86 4.20
CA THR A 47 -6.00 1.14 2.94
C THR A 47 -4.94 1.76 2.03
N PHE A 48 -3.82 1.05 1.89
CA PHE A 48 -2.73 1.46 1.01
C PHE A 48 -2.99 0.93 -0.40
N SER A 49 -2.86 1.78 -1.43
CA SER A 49 -2.97 1.39 -2.84
C SER A 49 -1.77 0.53 -3.35
N GLY A 50 -1.04 -0.08 -2.42
CA GLY A 50 0.21 -0.80 -2.64
C GLY A 50 -0.02 -2.18 -3.22
N SER A 51 -0.05 -2.24 -4.54
CA SER A 51 0.42 -3.30 -5.44
C SER A 51 -0.29 -3.09 -6.77
N LYS A 52 0.11 -2.04 -7.49
CA LYS A 52 -0.07 -2.06 -8.95
C LYS A 52 0.82 -3.19 -9.43
N GLN A 53 0.26 -4.40 -9.57
CA GLN A 53 0.85 -5.44 -10.39
C GLN A 53 1.31 -4.75 -11.68
N LEU A 54 2.57 -4.95 -12.09
CA LEU A 54 3.00 -4.45 -13.39
C LEU A 54 1.96 -4.95 -14.40
N PRO A 55 1.28 -4.06 -15.14
CA PRO A 55 0.38 -4.52 -16.18
C PRO A 55 1.21 -5.46 -17.04
N LEU A 56 0.75 -6.71 -17.19
CA LEU A 56 1.41 -7.67 -18.06
C LEU A 56 1.47 -6.99 -19.43
N SER A 57 2.65 -6.53 -19.84
CA SER A 57 2.76 -5.81 -21.09
C SER A 57 2.31 -6.78 -22.18
N GLN A 58 1.26 -6.42 -22.92
CA GLN A 58 0.68 -7.25 -23.98
C GLN A 58 1.71 -7.67 -25.05
N ASN A 59 2.88 -7.01 -25.06
CA ASN A 59 4.05 -7.32 -25.86
C ASN A 59 4.64 -8.73 -25.66
N PHE A 60 4.27 -9.47 -24.60
CA PHE A 60 4.68 -10.87 -24.41
C PHE A 60 3.86 -11.87 -25.25
N ILE A 61 2.71 -11.47 -25.79
CA ILE A 61 1.91 -12.32 -26.67
C ILE A 61 2.20 -11.93 -28.14
N LYS A 62 3.39 -12.24 -28.63
CA LYS A 62 3.62 -12.27 -30.08
C LYS A 62 2.82 -13.45 -30.65
N SER A 63 1.57 -13.20 -31.03
CA SER A 63 0.79 -14.13 -31.85
C SER A 63 1.60 -14.43 -33.12
N ARG A 64 2.11 -15.65 -33.20
CA ARG A 64 2.79 -16.18 -34.39
C ARG A 64 1.70 -16.37 -35.45
N LYS A 65 1.42 -15.34 -36.26
CA LYS A 65 0.55 -15.47 -37.43
C LYS A 65 1.17 -16.48 -38.39
N THR A 66 0.61 -17.69 -38.43
CA THR A 66 0.86 -18.65 -39.50
C THR A 66 0.24 -18.08 -40.77
N LYS A 67 1.08 -17.63 -41.72
CA LYS A 67 0.61 -17.31 -43.08
C LYS A 67 0.15 -18.61 -43.74
N LYS A 68 -1.12 -18.67 -44.12
CA LYS A 68 -1.62 -19.52 -45.21
C LYS A 68 -1.95 -18.60 -46.38
#